data_AF-A0A9W6RAT8-F1
#
_entry.id   AF-A0A9W6RAT8-F1
#
_cell.length_a   1.000
_cell.length_b   1.000
_cell.length_c   1.000
_cell.angle_alpha   90.00
_cell.angle_beta   90.00
_cell.angle_gamma   90.00
#
_symmetry.space_group_name_H-M   'P 1'
#
loop_
_entity.id
_entity.type
_entity.pdbx_description
1 polymer ?
#
loop_
_entity_poly.entity_id
_entity_poly.type
_entity_poly.pdbx_seq_one_letter_code
_entity_poly.pdbx_strand_id
1 'polypeptide(L)'
;MNRGTTADLTPIGELPVEDLRLTVDGAALTPLADHPALTSLDLGIIGQVDLTPLRTIPNLHGLDLSRADARDLTDLAVLSSLPGLRYLALTRRQWAHLR
;
A
#
# COMPACT_ATOMS: atom_id res chain seq x y z
N MET A 1 -20.93 14.23 -5.40
CA MET A 1 -19.86 13.81 -6.31
C MET A 1 -18.57 14.52 -5.87
N ASN A 2 -17.89 14.01 -4.86
CA ASN A 2 -16.59 14.53 -4.44
C ASN A 2 -15.56 13.51 -4.94
N ARG A 3 -14.96 13.78 -6.10
CA ARG A 3 -13.80 13.02 -6.56
C ARG A 3 -12.67 13.40 -5.60
N GLY A 4 -12.10 12.42 -4.91
CA GLY A 4 -10.96 12.63 -4.03
C GLY A 4 -9.91 13.43 -4.78
N THR A 5 -9.41 14.47 -4.13
CA THR A 5 -8.18 15.12 -4.58
C THR A 5 -7.07 14.12 -4.32
N THR A 6 -6.43 13.60 -5.37
CA THR A 6 -5.18 12.84 -5.25
C THR A 6 -4.21 13.65 -4.42
N ALA A 7 -4.00 13.22 -3.18
CA ALA A 7 -3.05 13.86 -2.29
C ALA A 7 -1.66 13.67 -2.90
N ASP A 8 -0.93 14.77 -3.12
CA ASP A 8 0.45 14.70 -3.57
C ASP A 8 1.29 14.07 -2.45
N LEU A 9 1.73 12.83 -2.68
CA LEU A 9 2.56 12.08 -1.75
C LEU A 9 4.06 12.28 -1.99
N THR A 10 4.47 13.12 -2.94
CA THR A 10 5.89 13.40 -3.23
C THR A 10 6.71 13.75 -1.99
N PRO A 11 6.23 14.57 -1.03
CA PRO A 11 7.01 14.92 0.16
C PRO A 11 7.39 13.71 1.03
N ILE A 12 6.67 12.60 0.92
CA ILE A 12 6.86 11.46 1.81
C ILE A 12 8.17 10.73 1.59
N GLY A 13 8.66 10.69 0.35
CA GLY A 13 9.92 10.01 0.02
C GLY A 13 11.14 10.65 0.67
N GLU A 14 11.02 11.91 1.11
CA GLU A 14 12.09 12.66 1.79
C GLU A 14 11.98 12.58 3.32
N LEU A 15 10.85 12.14 3.85
CA LEU A 15 10.64 12.05 5.30
C LEU A 15 11.19 10.73 5.84
N PRO A 16 11.90 10.74 6.98
CA PRO A 16 12.41 9.52 7.60
C PRO A 16 11.30 8.80 8.39
N VAL A 17 10.16 8.52 7.75
CA VAL A 17 9.03 7.83 8.39
C VAL A 17 9.21 6.32 8.35
N GLU A 18 9.00 5.67 9.49
CA GLU A 18 9.05 4.20 9.63
C GLU A 18 7.65 3.58 9.58
N ASP A 19 6.67 4.27 10.15
CA ASP A 19 5.27 3.87 10.18
C ASP A 19 4.42 4.88 9.44
N LEU A 20 3.69 4.41 8.43
CA LEU A 20 2.85 5.26 7.61
C LEU A 20 1.44 4.73 7.53
N ARG A 21 0.47 5.59 7.87
CA ARG A 21 -0.95 5.34 7.67
C ARG A 21 -1.52 6.42 6.76
N LEU A 22 -2.11 6.01 5.65
CA LEU A 22 -2.75 6.93 4.71
C LEU A 22 -3.94 6.30 4.01
N THR A 23 -4.75 7.12 3.35
CA THR A 23 -5.81 6.69 2.45
C THR A 23 -5.54 7.28 1.08
N VAL A 24 -5.46 6.45 0.04
CA VAL A 24 -5.21 6.86 -1.34
C VAL A 24 -6.41 6.64 -2.24
N ASP A 25 -6.51 7.44 -3.28
CA ASP A 25 -7.33 7.19 -4.44
C ASP A 25 -6.45 6.97 -5.68
N GLY A 26 -6.61 5.83 -6.36
CA GLY A 26 -5.85 5.55 -7.59
C GLY A 26 -4.36 5.23 -7.38
N ALA A 27 -3.57 5.39 -8.45
CA ALA A 27 -2.15 5.01 -8.58
C ALA A 27 -1.15 5.88 -7.80
N ALA A 28 -1.50 6.30 -6.58
CA ALA A 28 -0.74 7.26 -5.79
C ALA A 28 0.44 6.66 -5.00
N LEU A 29 0.80 5.38 -5.19
CA LEU A 29 1.87 4.75 -4.41
C LEU A 29 3.29 4.93 -4.99
N THR A 30 3.43 5.49 -6.20
CA THR A 30 4.75 5.72 -6.83
C THR A 30 5.73 6.50 -5.94
N PRO A 31 5.33 7.54 -5.18
CA PRO A 31 6.23 8.26 -4.28
C PRO A 31 6.77 7.43 -3.10
N LEU A 32 6.18 6.25 -2.82
CA LEU A 32 6.68 5.33 -1.80
C LEU A 32 7.77 4.39 -2.32
N ALA A 33 8.00 4.35 -3.64
CA ALA A 33 9.06 3.53 -4.20
C ALA A 33 10.42 3.89 -3.58
N ASP A 34 11.19 2.87 -3.25
CA ASP A 34 12.55 2.97 -2.69
C ASP A 34 12.62 3.72 -1.34
N HIS A 35 11.50 3.91 -0.64
CA HIS A 35 11.47 4.65 0.62
C HIS A 35 12.46 4.04 1.65
N PRO A 36 13.45 4.81 2.14
CA PRO A 36 14.63 4.23 2.79
C PRO A 36 14.34 3.67 4.18
N ALA A 37 13.38 4.27 4.90
CA ALA A 37 13.11 3.97 6.30
C ALA A 37 11.77 3.25 6.55
N LEU A 38 10.91 3.08 5.55
CA LEU A 38 9.54 2.62 5.80
C LEU A 38 9.52 1.14 6.16
N THR A 39 8.95 0.81 7.32
CA THR A 39 8.87 -0.55 7.85
C THR A 39 7.44 -1.08 7.95
N SER A 40 6.46 -0.19 8.15
CA SER A 40 5.05 -0.53 8.28
C SER A 40 4.18 0.42 7.47
N LEU A 41 3.26 -0.16 6.69
CA LEU A 41 2.36 0.59 5.86
C LEU A 41 0.91 0.13 6.08
N ASP A 42 0.05 1.06 6.45
CA ASP A 42 -1.38 0.87 6.60
C ASP A 42 -2.12 1.69 5.53
N LEU A 43 -2.74 1.01 4.57
CA LEU A 43 -3.42 1.61 3.42
C LEU A 43 -4.94 1.47 3.51
N GLY A 44 -5.61 2.62 3.50
CA GLY A 44 -6.98 2.75 3.03
C GLY A 44 -6.94 3.04 1.53
N ILE A 45 -7.88 2.48 0.78
CA ILE A 45 -7.92 2.63 -0.67
C ILE A 45 -9.35 3.01 -1.09
N ILE A 46 -9.44 4.00 -1.98
CA ILE A 46 -10.68 4.46 -2.60
C ILE A 46 -10.51 4.33 -4.12
N GLY A 47 -11.04 3.24 -4.71
CA GLY A 47 -10.86 2.93 -6.13
C GLY A 47 -9.57 2.14 -6.42
N GLN A 48 -9.37 1.71 -7.67
CA GLN A 48 -8.29 0.78 -8.03
C GLN A 48 -6.89 1.34 -7.73
N VAL A 49 -6.04 0.57 -7.04
CA VAL A 49 -4.65 0.92 -6.77
C VAL A 49 -3.68 -0.09 -7.39
N ASP A 50 -2.53 0.40 -7.83
CA ASP A 50 -1.37 -0.42 -8.19
C ASP A 50 -0.41 -0.49 -6.99
N LEU A 51 -0.22 -1.71 -6.47
CA LEU A 51 0.68 -1.98 -5.35
C LEU A 51 2.13 -2.26 -5.78
N THR A 52 2.43 -2.29 -7.09
CA THR A 52 3.76 -2.57 -7.64
C THR A 52 4.89 -1.75 -7.02
N PRO A 53 4.73 -0.44 -6.70
CA PRO A 53 5.78 0.35 -6.06
C PRO A 53 6.26 -0.20 -4.72
N LEU A 54 5.41 -0.92 -3.98
CA LEU A 54 5.75 -1.46 -2.66
C LEU A 54 6.86 -2.50 -2.70
N ARG A 55 7.07 -3.17 -3.84
CA ARG A 55 8.11 -4.21 -4.00
C ARG A 55 9.53 -3.69 -3.85
N THR A 56 9.72 -2.38 -4.06
CA THR A 56 11.06 -1.78 -4.04
C THR A 56 11.43 -1.19 -2.69
N ILE A 57 10.49 -1.18 -1.73
CA ILE A 57 10.72 -0.70 -0.36
C ILE A 57 11.53 -1.77 0.38
N PRO A 58 12.82 -1.53 0.69
CA PRO A 58 13.73 -2.58 1.15
C PRO A 58 13.38 -3.11 2.55
N ASN A 59 12.78 -2.26 3.38
CA ASN A 59 12.54 -2.54 4.81
C ASN A 59 11.06 -2.77 5.13
N LEU A 60 10.17 -2.92 4.14
CA LEU A 60 8.74 -3.09 4.39
C LEU A 60 8.47 -4.48 5.01
N HIS A 61 8.15 -4.49 6.30
CA HIS A 61 7.90 -5.68 7.09
C HIS A 61 6.42 -5.86 7.45
N GLY A 62 5.68 -4.76 7.57
CA GLY A 62 4.24 -4.77 7.86
C GLY A 62 3.43 -4.13 6.75
N LEU A 63 2.39 -4.83 6.30
CA LEU A 63 1.39 -4.29 5.38
C LEU A 63 -0.02 -4.57 5.89
N ASP A 64 -0.81 -3.52 6.07
CA ASP A 64 -2.23 -3.61 6.38
C ASP A 64 -3.06 -3.05 5.22
N LEU A 65 -3.84 -3.91 4.57
CA LEU A 65 -4.80 -3.55 3.53
C LEU A 65 -6.25 -3.77 4.01
N SER A 66 -6.46 -4.04 5.31
CA SER A 66 -7.78 -4.36 5.86
C SER A 66 -8.77 -3.18 5.77
N ARG A 67 -8.24 -1.95 5.60
CA ARG A 67 -9.02 -0.72 5.36
C ARG A 67 -9.38 -0.48 3.90
N ALA A 68 -8.90 -1.31 2.97
CA ALA A 68 -9.25 -1.23 1.55
C ALA A 68 -10.46 -2.10 1.22
N ASP A 69 -11.30 -1.68 0.26
CA ASP A 69 -12.31 -2.59 -0.31
C ASP A 69 -11.60 -3.65 -1.17
N ALA A 70 -12.03 -4.91 -1.06
CA ALA A 70 -11.47 -6.01 -1.84
C ALA A 70 -11.61 -5.78 -3.36
N ARG A 71 -12.63 -5.03 -3.80
CA ARG A 71 -12.85 -4.71 -5.23
C ARG A 71 -11.84 -3.71 -5.79
N ASP A 72 -11.24 -2.93 -4.93
CA ASP A 72 -10.28 -1.89 -5.29
C ASP A 72 -8.84 -2.44 -5.34
N LEU A 73 -8.65 -3.67 -4.86
CA LEU A 73 -7.41 -4.42 -4.95
C LEU A 73 -7.44 -5.28 -6.22
N THR A 74 -6.90 -4.74 -7.30
CA THR A 74 -6.93 -5.39 -8.61
C THR A 74 -5.97 -6.56 -8.75
N ASP A 75 -4.82 -6.50 -8.09
CA ASP A 75 -3.81 -7.55 -8.14
C ASP A 75 -3.04 -7.61 -6.81
N LEU A 76 -3.08 -8.77 -6.17
CA LEU A 76 -2.35 -9.05 -4.93
C LEU A 76 -1.12 -9.94 -5.15
N ALA A 77 -0.77 -10.28 -6.40
CA ALA A 77 0.42 -11.07 -6.71
C ALA A 77 1.71 -10.40 -6.21
N VAL A 78 1.73 -9.06 -6.13
CA VAL A 78 2.85 -8.29 -5.57
C VAL A 78 3.17 -8.67 -4.13
N LEU A 79 2.21 -9.17 -3.34
CA LEU A 79 2.46 -9.58 -1.96
C LEU A 79 3.50 -10.71 -1.87
N SER A 80 3.57 -11.56 -2.91
CA SER A 80 4.53 -12.67 -2.98
C SER A 80 5.95 -12.20 -3.31
N SER A 81 6.13 -10.97 -3.79
CA SER A 81 7.43 -10.40 -4.17
C SER A 81 7.94 -9.35 -3.17
N LEU A 82 7.21 -9.09 -2.07
CA LEU A 82 7.68 -8.19 -1.02
C LEU A 82 8.84 -8.85 -0.25
N PRO A 83 10.06 -8.27 -0.29
CA PRO A 83 11.30 -8.97 0.09
C PRO A 83 11.39 -9.32 1.58
N GLY A 84 10.64 -8.62 2.44
CA GLY A 84 10.74 -8.74 3.89
C GLY A 84 9.40 -8.79 4.61
N LEU A 85 8.30 -9.11 3.93
CA LEU A 85 6.96 -9.09 4.53
C LEU A 85 6.87 -10.14 5.66
N ARG A 86 6.56 -9.67 6.87
CA ARG A 86 6.43 -10.48 8.09
C ARG A 86 5.04 -10.39 8.70
N TYR A 87 4.37 -9.27 8.49
CA TYR A 87 3.02 -9.00 8.95
C TYR A 87 2.15 -8.59 7.76
N LEU A 88 1.02 -9.27 7.61
CA LEU A 88 0.03 -8.99 6.58
C LEU A 88 -1.38 -9.03 7.20
N ALA A 89 -2.09 -7.90 7.15
CA ALA A 89 -3.48 -7.82 7.57
C ALA A 89 -4.39 -7.62 6.35
N LEU A 90 -5.31 -8.56 6.17
CA LEU A 90 -6.33 -8.57 5.13
C LEU A 90 -7.69 -8.94 5.73
N THR A 91 -8.76 -8.46 5.12
CA THR A 91 -10.12 -8.90 5.42
C THR A 91 -10.38 -10.31 4.88
N ARG A 92 -11.42 -10.98 5.41
CA ARG A 92 -11.86 -12.30 4.92
C ARG A 92 -12.13 -12.34 3.41
N ARG A 93 -12.65 -11.24 2.84
CA ARG A 93 -12.95 -11.16 1.39
C ARG A 93 -11.67 -11.08 0.56
N GLN A 94 -10.67 -10.34 1.01
CA GLN A 94 -9.38 -10.23 0.32
C GLN A 94 -8.62 -11.56 0.33
N TRP A 95 -8.62 -12.28 1.46
CA TRP A 95 -8.06 -13.64 1.52
C TRP A 95 -8.67 -14.61 0.50
N ALA A 96 -9.96 -14.43 0.16
CA ALA A 96 -10.60 -15.27 -0.85
C ALA A 96 -10.12 -14.98 -2.29
N HIS A 97 -9.53 -13.81 -2.54
CA HIS A 97 -8.96 -13.44 -3.85
C HIS A 97 -7.52 -13.93 -4.04
N LEU A 98 -6.87 -14.40 -2.98
CA LEU A 98 -5.51 -14.95 -2.99
C LEU A 98 -5.47 -16.47 -3.27
N ARG A 99 -6.61 -17.10 -3.54
CA ARG A 99 -6.72 -18.55 -3.79
C ARG A 99 -6.66 -18.90 -5.27
#